data_AF-A0A218UPB5-F1
#
_entry.id   AF-A0A218UPB5-F1
#
_cell.length_a   1.000
_cell.length_b   1.000
_cell.length_c   1.000
_cell.angle_alpha   90.00
_cell.angle_beta   90.00
_cell.angle_gamma   90.00
#
_symmetry.space_group_name_H-M   'P 1'
#
loop_
_entity.id
_entity.type
_entity.pdbx_description
1 polymer ?
#
loop_
_entity_poly.entity_id
_entity_poly.type
_entity_poly.pdbx_seq_one_letter_code
_entity_poly.pdbx_strand_id
1 'polypeptide(L)'
;MGHSVKIEPSEEQLFRSVEGQAASDEEEEKWAGAPQLGHVKKILAKLPCCGSGCDEKTWRKLLSYLETTSTDGKDPVELSGRISPLTEQPELKGHQEKKLEISMEEMEGPWLGELQQKVEEKEVLKMELQMLETERVQLSLVEEKLLDVLQLLQQLQDLVCCKQEYALSKAQLFEVLDTLQQELAACELLHKQPVEQAQSPQSLSNPLVISC
;
A
#
# COMPACT_ATOMS: atom_id res chain seq x y z
N MET A 1 -40.94 9.73 6.64
CA MET A 1 -40.14 10.94 6.36
C MET A 1 -38.69 10.62 6.68
N GLY A 2 -37.76 10.82 5.73
CA GLY A 2 -36.31 10.89 6.00
C GLY A 2 -35.50 9.67 5.54
N HIS A 3 -34.90 9.78 4.36
CA HIS A 3 -33.90 8.88 3.77
C HIS A 3 -32.47 9.18 4.26
N SER A 4 -31.60 8.15 4.31
CA SER A 4 -30.19 8.12 3.84
C SER A 4 -29.57 6.77 4.26
N VAL A 5 -29.48 5.74 3.42
CA VAL A 5 -28.59 5.48 2.26
C VAL A 5 -27.16 5.04 2.64
N LYS A 6 -26.94 3.71 2.48
CA LYS A 6 -25.74 2.95 2.00
C LYS A 6 -24.47 2.97 2.88
N ILE A 7 -23.61 1.94 2.92
CA ILE A 7 -23.07 1.09 1.84
C ILE A 7 -22.70 -0.31 2.41
N GLU A 8 -23.09 -1.37 1.70
CA GLU A 8 -22.66 -2.78 1.86
C GLU A 8 -21.21 -2.99 1.36
N PRO A 9 -20.37 -3.84 1.97
CA PRO A 9 -19.09 -4.21 1.39
C PRO A 9 -19.28 -5.42 0.46
N SER A 10 -19.66 -5.17 -0.78
CA SER A 10 -19.61 -6.17 -1.86
C SER A 10 -18.31 -6.02 -2.65
N GLU A 11 -17.20 -6.47 -2.07
CA GLU A 11 -15.87 -6.47 -2.71
C GLU A 11 -15.38 -7.88 -3.07
N GLU A 12 -16.26 -8.72 -3.60
CA GLU A 12 -15.88 -9.91 -4.37
C GLU A 12 -16.31 -9.74 -5.84
N GLN A 13 -15.80 -8.68 -6.48
CA GLN A 13 -15.73 -8.67 -7.95
C GLN A 13 -14.48 -9.44 -8.36
N LEU A 14 -14.69 -10.75 -8.53
CA LEU A 14 -13.84 -11.62 -9.34
C LEU A 14 -13.69 -10.97 -10.73
N PHE A 15 -12.58 -10.29 -10.97
CA PHE A 15 -12.17 -9.97 -12.33
C PHE A 15 -11.83 -11.29 -13.02
N ARG A 16 -12.83 -11.89 -13.70
CA ARG A 16 -12.58 -12.92 -14.70
C ARG A 16 -11.81 -12.24 -15.83
N SER A 17 -10.52 -12.50 -15.88
CA SER A 17 -9.71 -12.16 -17.05
C SER A 17 -10.28 -12.93 -18.23
N VAL A 18 -10.89 -12.21 -19.17
CA VAL A 18 -11.31 -12.77 -20.45
C VAL A 18 -10.05 -12.79 -21.31
N GLU A 19 -9.44 -13.95 -21.40
CA GLU A 19 -8.39 -14.22 -22.36
C GLU A 19 -8.99 -14.07 -23.76
N GLY A 20 -8.69 -12.96 -24.41
CA GLY A 20 -9.07 -12.71 -25.78
C GLY A 20 -8.28 -13.66 -26.68
N GLN A 21 -8.88 -14.78 -27.06
CA GLN A 21 -8.39 -15.57 -28.19
C GLN A 21 -8.63 -14.74 -29.46
N ALA A 22 -7.59 -14.06 -29.93
CA ALA A 22 -7.57 -13.61 -31.32
C ALA A 22 -7.55 -14.88 -32.19
N ALA A 23 -8.65 -15.14 -32.89
CA ALA A 23 -8.67 -16.10 -33.98
C ALA A 23 -7.80 -15.51 -35.09
N SER A 24 -6.54 -15.95 -35.15
CA SER A 24 -5.71 -15.76 -36.34
C SER A 24 -6.22 -16.73 -37.39
N ASP A 25 -7.02 -16.23 -38.32
CA ASP A 25 -7.37 -16.90 -39.56
C ASP A 25 -6.12 -16.99 -40.44
N GLU A 26 -5.30 -18.01 -40.20
CA GLU A 26 -4.18 -18.34 -41.08
C GLU A 26 -4.72 -19.11 -42.29
N GLU A 27 -5.29 -18.39 -43.25
CA GLU A 27 -5.41 -18.89 -44.62
C GLU A 27 -3.99 -18.98 -45.22
N GLU A 28 -3.36 -20.15 -45.10
CA GLU A 28 -2.17 -20.50 -45.88
C GLU A 28 -2.55 -20.58 -47.38
N GLU A 29 -2.50 -19.46 -48.09
CA GLU A 29 -2.37 -19.50 -49.55
C GLU A 29 -0.98 -20.04 -49.89
N LYS A 30 -0.90 -21.37 -50.05
CA LYS A 30 0.21 -22.07 -50.70
C LYS A 30 0.34 -21.55 -52.13
N TRP A 31 1.10 -20.48 -52.33
CA TRP A 31 1.62 -20.10 -53.63
C TRP A 31 2.75 -21.07 -54.01
N ALA A 32 2.34 -22.29 -54.37
CA ALA A 32 3.20 -23.24 -55.03
C ALA A 32 3.54 -22.68 -56.43
N GLY A 33 4.77 -22.18 -56.55
CA GLY A 33 5.64 -22.30 -57.72
C GLY A 33 5.06 -21.93 -59.09
N ALA A 34 5.53 -20.79 -59.61
CA ALA A 34 5.56 -20.39 -61.02
C ALA A 34 4.19 -20.20 -61.72
N PRO A 35 4.00 -19.11 -62.51
CA PRO A 35 2.83 -18.98 -63.37
C PRO A 35 2.91 -20.03 -64.48
N GLN A 36 2.37 -21.21 -64.24
CA GLN A 36 2.15 -22.17 -65.30
C GLN A 36 0.98 -21.67 -66.15
N LEU A 37 1.20 -21.61 -67.47
CA LEU A 37 0.24 -21.31 -68.55
C LEU A 37 -1.13 -22.00 -68.41
N GLY A 38 -1.22 -23.05 -67.56
CA GLY A 38 -2.46 -23.71 -67.17
C GLY A 38 -3.42 -22.88 -66.31
N HIS A 39 -2.95 -21.93 -65.49
CA HIS A 39 -3.84 -21.08 -64.68
C HIS A 39 -4.62 -20.10 -65.56
N VAL A 40 -3.99 -19.54 -66.59
CA VAL A 40 -4.64 -18.65 -67.56
C VAL A 40 -5.70 -19.41 -68.37
N LYS A 41 -5.40 -20.65 -68.78
CA LYS A 41 -6.38 -21.53 -69.45
C LYS A 41 -7.56 -21.91 -68.54
N LYS A 42 -7.33 -22.15 -67.24
CA LYS A 42 -8.39 -22.44 -66.27
C LYS A 42 -9.28 -21.24 -65.98
N ILE A 43 -8.73 -20.03 -65.96
CA ILE A 43 -9.50 -18.78 -65.80
C ILE A 43 -10.32 -18.52 -67.07
N LEU A 44 -9.73 -18.73 -68.26
CA LEU A 44 -10.41 -18.54 -69.55
C LEU A 44 -11.55 -19.54 -69.77
N ALA A 45 -11.40 -20.78 -69.28
CA ALA A 45 -12.45 -21.81 -69.32
C ALA A 45 -13.59 -21.59 -68.29
N LYS A 46 -13.39 -20.70 -67.30
CA LYS A 46 -14.39 -20.36 -66.28
C LYS A 46 -15.11 -19.03 -66.54
N LEU A 47 -14.81 -18.32 -67.64
CA LEU A 47 -15.65 -17.20 -68.06
C LEU A 47 -17.02 -17.73 -68.51
N PRO A 48 -18.14 -17.07 -68.14
CA PRO A 48 -19.45 -17.52 -68.55
C PRO A 48 -19.57 -17.36 -70.08
N CYS A 49 -19.59 -18.47 -70.80
CA CYS A 49 -19.80 -18.46 -72.25
C CYS A 49 -21.21 -17.94 -72.55
N CYS A 50 -21.29 -16.71 -73.08
CA CYS A 50 -22.51 -16.19 -73.66
C CYS A 50 -22.90 -17.07 -74.86
N GLY A 51 -24.07 -17.70 -74.77
CA GLY A 51 -24.69 -18.48 -75.84
C GLY A 51 -25.23 -17.60 -76.96
N SER A 52 -24.37 -16.88 -77.67
CA SER A 52 -24.57 -16.41 -79.05
C SER A 52 -23.28 -15.77 -79.58
N GLY A 53 -22.76 -16.35 -80.65
CA GLY A 53 -21.79 -15.78 -81.59
C GLY A 53 -20.76 -14.79 -81.04
N CYS A 54 -19.72 -15.28 -80.34
CA CYS A 54 -18.54 -14.45 -80.16
C CYS A 54 -17.66 -14.54 -81.43
N ASP A 55 -17.37 -13.37 -82.01
CA ASP A 55 -16.61 -13.26 -83.25
C ASP A 55 -15.18 -13.75 -83.06
N GLU A 56 -14.86 -14.84 -83.76
CA GLU A 56 -13.57 -15.52 -83.71
C GLU A 56 -12.40 -14.62 -84.14
N LYS A 57 -12.69 -13.57 -84.94
CA LYS A 57 -11.73 -12.52 -85.26
C LYS A 57 -11.44 -11.61 -84.08
N THR A 58 -12.44 -11.28 -83.27
CA THR A 58 -12.28 -10.39 -82.12
C THR A 58 -11.47 -11.06 -81.01
N TRP A 59 -11.69 -12.36 -80.76
CA TRP A 59 -10.87 -13.11 -79.80
C TRP A 59 -9.43 -13.32 -80.28
N ARG A 60 -9.21 -13.66 -81.56
CA ARG A 60 -7.85 -13.72 -82.11
C ARG A 60 -7.15 -12.37 -82.04
N LYS A 61 -7.88 -11.27 -82.23
CA LYS A 61 -7.31 -9.91 -82.12
C LYS A 61 -6.92 -9.59 -80.68
N LEU A 62 -7.73 -9.95 -79.69
CA LEU A 62 -7.39 -9.79 -78.27
C LEU A 62 -6.19 -10.65 -77.86
N LEU A 63 -6.11 -11.89 -78.34
CA LEU A 63 -4.93 -12.75 -78.18
C LEU A 63 -3.69 -12.14 -78.83
N SER A 64 -3.83 -11.58 -80.04
CA SER A 64 -2.72 -10.88 -80.70
C SER A 64 -2.30 -9.62 -79.94
N TYR A 65 -3.23 -8.89 -79.31
CA TYR A 65 -2.87 -7.75 -78.47
C TYR A 65 -2.09 -8.20 -77.23
N LEU A 66 -2.51 -9.29 -76.59
CA LEU A 66 -1.79 -9.90 -75.45
C LEU A 66 -0.39 -10.39 -75.86
N GLU A 67 -0.25 -11.01 -77.03
CA GLU A 67 1.05 -11.40 -77.60
C GLU A 67 1.91 -10.19 -77.97
N THR A 68 1.30 -9.09 -78.46
CA THR A 68 2.04 -7.86 -78.78
C THR A 68 2.38 -6.99 -77.56
N THR A 69 1.65 -7.11 -76.45
CA THR A 69 2.05 -6.47 -75.18
C THR A 69 3.20 -7.20 -74.50
N SER A 70 3.56 -8.40 -74.95
CA SER A 70 4.83 -9.06 -74.60
C SER A 70 6.03 -8.46 -75.34
N THR A 71 5.79 -7.54 -76.29
CA THR A 71 6.81 -6.94 -77.17
C THR A 71 6.88 -5.42 -77.04
N ASP A 72 6.39 -4.84 -75.94
CA ASP A 72 6.76 -3.50 -75.49
C ASP A 72 7.83 -3.59 -74.40
N GLY A 73 9.07 -3.83 -74.86
CA GLY A 73 10.21 -2.96 -74.57
C GLY A 73 10.60 -2.62 -73.13
N LYS A 74 10.05 -3.27 -72.09
CA LYS A 74 10.73 -3.35 -70.81
C LYS A 74 11.40 -4.70 -70.77
N ASP A 75 12.70 -4.68 -71.09
CA ASP A 75 13.56 -5.84 -71.10
C ASP A 75 13.27 -6.66 -69.83
N PRO A 76 12.97 -7.97 -69.91
CA PRO A 76 12.79 -8.81 -68.72
C PRO A 76 13.97 -8.64 -67.74
N VAL A 77 15.15 -8.30 -68.27
CA VAL A 77 16.37 -7.97 -67.54
C VAL A 77 16.28 -6.62 -66.81
N GLU A 78 15.66 -5.58 -67.39
CA GLU A 78 15.51 -4.25 -66.78
C GLU A 78 14.38 -4.22 -65.74
N LEU A 79 13.30 -4.95 -65.99
CA LEU A 79 12.27 -5.22 -64.98
C LEU A 79 12.81 -6.07 -63.84
N SER A 80 13.55 -7.15 -64.13
CA SER A 80 14.26 -7.93 -63.12
C SER A 80 15.25 -7.06 -62.34
N GLY A 81 15.97 -6.16 -63.02
CA GLY A 81 16.92 -5.23 -62.41
C GLY A 81 16.29 -4.12 -61.57
N ARG A 82 15.01 -3.78 -61.78
CA ARG A 82 14.22 -2.93 -60.87
C ARG A 82 13.53 -3.71 -59.75
N ILE A 83 13.11 -4.95 -60.02
CA ILE A 83 12.52 -5.84 -59.03
C ILE A 83 13.57 -6.22 -57.98
N SER A 84 14.83 -6.49 -58.36
CA SER A 84 15.90 -6.83 -57.42
C SER A 84 16.10 -5.78 -56.30
N PRO A 85 16.30 -4.47 -56.57
CA PRO A 85 16.37 -3.44 -55.52
C PRO A 85 15.08 -3.29 -54.70
N LEU A 86 13.92 -3.54 -55.32
CA LEU A 86 12.60 -3.49 -54.66
C LEU A 86 12.31 -4.72 -53.80
N THR A 87 12.97 -5.86 -54.05
CA THR A 87 12.94 -7.06 -53.21
C THR A 87 13.95 -6.94 -52.07
N GLU A 88 15.11 -6.32 -52.32
CA GLU A 88 16.12 -6.05 -51.30
C GLU A 88 15.65 -5.03 -50.25
N GLN A 89 14.82 -4.04 -50.61
CA GLN A 89 14.31 -3.04 -49.66
C GLN A 89 13.41 -3.61 -48.53
N PRO A 90 12.38 -4.42 -48.80
CA PRO A 90 11.60 -5.08 -47.76
C PRO A 90 12.40 -6.16 -47.03
N GLU A 91 13.36 -6.81 -47.69
CA GLU A 91 14.30 -7.71 -47.01
C GLU A 91 15.12 -6.92 -45.98
N LEU A 92 15.79 -5.84 -46.36
CA LEU A 92 16.57 -4.99 -45.44
C LEU A 92 15.71 -4.42 -44.31
N LYS A 93 14.47 -4.04 -44.60
CA LYS A 93 13.52 -3.56 -43.59
C LYS A 93 13.07 -4.69 -42.64
N GLY A 94 12.82 -5.89 -43.16
CA GLY A 94 12.56 -7.08 -42.36
C GLY A 94 13.76 -7.50 -41.51
N HIS A 95 15.00 -7.30 -41.98
CA HIS A 95 16.20 -7.50 -41.16
C HIS A 95 16.34 -6.43 -40.07
N GLN A 96 15.93 -5.19 -40.34
CA GLN A 96 15.92 -4.11 -39.36
C GLN A 96 14.84 -4.33 -38.28
N GLU A 97 13.65 -4.78 -38.67
CA GLU A 97 12.56 -5.16 -37.76
C GLU A 97 12.96 -6.34 -36.87
N LYS A 98 13.53 -7.41 -37.45
CA LYS A 98 14.08 -8.53 -36.68
C LYS A 98 15.18 -8.09 -35.71
N LYS A 99 16.03 -7.14 -36.10
CA LYS A 99 17.07 -6.59 -35.22
C LYS A 99 16.49 -5.78 -34.06
N LEU A 100 15.43 -5.02 -34.31
CA LEU A 100 14.70 -4.27 -33.28
C LEU A 100 13.94 -5.21 -32.34
N GLU A 101 13.35 -6.28 -32.87
CA GLU A 101 12.65 -7.32 -32.12
C GLU A 101 13.59 -8.08 -31.19
N ILE A 102 14.74 -8.53 -31.69
CA ILE A 102 15.79 -9.16 -30.86
C ILE A 102 16.30 -8.18 -29.81
N SER A 103 16.51 -6.91 -30.16
CA SER A 103 16.95 -5.89 -29.19
C SER A 103 15.91 -5.60 -28.10
N MET A 104 14.62 -5.75 -28.40
CA MET A 104 13.53 -5.60 -27.44
C MET A 104 13.45 -6.82 -26.54
N GLU A 105 13.51 -8.02 -27.11
CA GLU A 105 13.52 -9.30 -26.40
C GLU A 105 14.74 -9.44 -25.46
N GLU A 106 15.91 -8.97 -25.89
CA GLU A 106 17.13 -8.89 -25.06
C GLU A 106 16.98 -7.93 -23.88
N MET A 107 16.16 -6.87 -23.99
CA MET A 107 15.89 -5.92 -22.91
C MET A 107 14.75 -6.38 -21.99
N GLU A 108 13.78 -7.14 -22.50
CA GLU A 108 12.64 -7.65 -21.72
C GLU A 108 13.08 -8.66 -20.65
N GLY A 109 14.06 -9.52 -20.93
CA GLY A 109 14.57 -10.50 -19.96
C GLY A 109 15.10 -9.84 -18.66
N PRO A 110 16.06 -8.91 -18.73
CA PRO A 110 16.53 -8.15 -17.57
C PRO A 110 15.42 -7.38 -16.85
N TRP A 111 14.51 -6.75 -17.60
CA TRP A 111 13.38 -6.02 -17.02
C TRP A 111 12.41 -6.91 -16.25
N LEU A 112 12.11 -8.12 -16.77
CA LEU A 112 11.31 -9.13 -16.07
C LEU A 112 12.02 -9.60 -14.79
N GLY A 113 13.34 -9.78 -14.84
CA GLY A 113 14.16 -10.12 -13.68
C GLY A 113 14.13 -9.04 -12.60
N GLU A 114 14.29 -7.77 -12.98
CA GLU A 114 14.17 -6.63 -12.07
C GLU A 114 12.78 -6.54 -11.45
N LEU A 115 11.73 -6.76 -12.24
CA LEU A 115 10.34 -6.74 -11.75
C LEU A 115 10.09 -7.88 -10.75
N GLN A 116 10.57 -9.08 -11.06
CA GLN A 116 10.49 -10.24 -10.17
C GLN A 116 11.23 -9.98 -8.85
N GLN A 117 12.45 -9.46 -8.92
CA GLN A 117 13.23 -9.05 -7.74
C GLN A 117 12.46 -8.01 -6.91
N LYS A 118 11.80 -7.04 -7.54
CA LYS A 118 11.00 -6.02 -6.84
C LYS A 118 9.77 -6.61 -6.14
N VAL A 119 9.18 -7.67 -6.70
CA VAL A 119 8.08 -8.40 -6.04
C VAL A 119 8.60 -9.10 -4.79
N GLU A 120 9.73 -9.81 -4.89
CA GLU A 120 10.36 -10.51 -3.75
C GLU A 120 10.79 -9.52 -2.65
N GLU A 121 11.43 -8.41 -3.01
CA GLU A 121 11.78 -7.33 -2.08
C GLU A 121 10.54 -6.79 -1.36
N LYS A 122 9.43 -6.59 -2.09
CA LYS A 122 8.17 -6.12 -1.51
C LYS A 122 7.57 -7.14 -0.55
N GLU A 123 7.67 -8.44 -0.84
CA GLU A 123 7.20 -9.49 0.05
C GLU A 123 8.00 -9.55 1.35
N VAL A 124 9.33 -9.39 1.27
CA VAL A 124 10.20 -9.28 2.44
C VAL A 124 9.83 -8.05 3.28
N LEU A 125 9.72 -6.87 2.65
CA LEU A 125 9.34 -5.64 3.34
C LEU A 125 7.94 -5.74 3.99
N LYS A 126 7.01 -6.45 3.34
CA LYS A 126 5.69 -6.73 3.91
C LYS A 126 5.80 -7.57 5.19
N MET A 127 6.68 -8.57 5.20
CA MET A 127 6.95 -9.38 6.39
C MET A 127 7.59 -8.55 7.51
N GLU A 128 8.59 -7.73 7.19
CA GLU A 128 9.23 -6.82 8.15
C GLU A 128 8.23 -5.83 8.76
N LEU A 129 7.36 -5.25 7.94
CA LEU A 129 6.31 -4.35 8.42
C LEU A 129 5.35 -5.03 9.40
N GLN A 130 4.97 -6.29 9.14
CA GLN A 130 4.12 -7.06 10.06
C GLN A 130 4.83 -7.34 11.39
N MET A 131 6.13 -7.62 11.36
CA MET A 131 6.92 -7.79 12.58
C MET A 131 7.00 -6.50 13.38
N LEU A 132 7.30 -5.37 12.72
CA LEU A 132 7.35 -4.06 13.36
C LEU A 132 6.00 -3.63 13.94
N GLU A 133 4.90 -3.93 13.26
CA GLU A 133 3.54 -3.67 13.77
C GLU A 133 3.27 -4.47 15.05
N THR A 134 3.73 -5.73 15.08
CA THR A 134 3.62 -6.59 16.26
C THR A 134 4.47 -6.06 17.42
N GLU A 135 5.72 -5.70 17.16
CA GLU A 135 6.61 -5.10 18.15
C GLU A 135 6.07 -3.76 18.67
N ARG A 136 5.51 -2.92 17.80
CA ARG A 136 4.87 -1.67 18.18
C ARG A 136 3.75 -1.90 19.19
N VAL A 137 2.86 -2.87 18.93
CA VAL A 137 1.75 -3.20 19.86
C VAL A 137 2.29 -3.73 21.19
N GLN A 138 3.33 -4.57 21.17
CA GLN A 138 3.95 -5.07 22.39
C GLN A 138 4.58 -3.93 23.21
N LEU A 139 5.29 -3.00 22.55
CA LEU A 139 5.88 -1.83 23.21
C LEU A 139 4.81 -0.91 23.78
N SER A 140 3.70 -0.67 23.08
CA SER A 140 2.57 0.12 23.61
C SER A 140 1.97 -0.51 24.87
N LEU A 141 1.86 -1.84 24.94
CA LEU A 141 1.40 -2.52 26.15
C LEU A 141 2.40 -2.35 27.29
N VAL A 142 3.70 -2.46 27.03
CA VAL A 142 4.75 -2.23 28.03
C VAL A 142 4.69 -0.78 28.54
N GLU A 143 4.52 0.20 27.65
CA GLU A 143 4.36 1.61 28.00
C GLU A 143 3.16 1.81 28.95
N GLU A 144 1.99 1.24 28.62
CA GLU A 144 0.80 1.28 29.48
C GLU A 144 1.09 0.72 30.88
N LYS A 145 1.74 -0.46 30.95
CA LYS A 145 2.06 -1.09 32.24
C LYS A 145 3.08 -0.29 33.04
N LEU A 146 4.03 0.38 32.38
CA LEU A 146 4.97 1.27 33.05
C LEU A 146 4.26 2.51 33.61
N LEU A 147 3.28 3.07 32.88
CA LEU A 147 2.44 4.15 33.40
C LEU A 147 1.64 3.70 34.63
N ASP A 148 1.05 2.51 34.61
CA ASP A 148 0.36 1.93 35.77
C ASP A 148 1.30 1.83 36.99
N VAL A 149 2.52 1.32 36.78
CA VAL A 149 3.54 1.20 37.85
C VAL A 149 3.92 2.58 38.39
N LEU A 150 4.13 3.57 37.53
CA LEU A 150 4.43 4.94 37.95
C LEU A 150 3.29 5.53 38.78
N GLN A 151 2.03 5.31 38.39
CA GLN A 151 0.87 5.77 39.16
C GLN A 151 0.81 5.11 40.54
N LEU A 152 1.08 3.80 40.63
CA LEU A 152 1.14 3.09 41.91
C LEU A 152 2.26 3.59 42.81
N LEU A 153 3.43 3.89 42.24
CA LEU A 153 4.56 4.47 42.97
C LEU A 153 4.22 5.86 43.52
N GLN A 154 3.52 6.69 42.74
CA GLN A 154 3.03 7.99 43.21
C GLN A 154 2.06 7.83 44.38
N GLN A 155 1.07 6.94 44.26
CA GLN A 155 0.12 6.66 45.35
C GLN A 155 0.82 6.18 46.63
N LEU A 156 1.84 5.34 46.49
CA LEU A 156 2.62 4.87 47.63
C LEU A 156 3.40 6.02 48.27
N GLN A 157 4.01 6.89 47.46
CA GLN A 157 4.71 8.07 47.95
C GLN A 157 3.77 8.99 48.73
N ASP A 158 2.58 9.27 48.20
CA ASP A 158 1.58 10.10 48.86
C ASP A 158 1.15 9.48 50.21
N LEU A 159 0.93 8.16 50.24
CA LEU A 159 0.58 7.44 51.46
C LEU A 159 1.71 7.49 52.50
N VAL A 160 2.97 7.35 52.08
CA VAL A 160 4.14 7.47 52.97
C VAL A 160 4.25 8.89 53.52
N CYS A 161 4.05 9.91 52.68
CA CYS A 161 4.07 11.31 53.10
C CYS A 161 2.99 11.58 54.18
N CYS A 162 1.75 11.17 53.92
CA CYS A 162 0.64 11.30 54.87
C CYS A 162 0.91 10.56 56.19
N LYS A 163 1.52 9.36 56.15
CA LYS A 163 1.89 8.61 57.37
C LYS A 163 2.98 9.33 58.17
N GLN A 164 3.97 9.91 57.49
CA GLN A 164 5.05 10.66 58.13
C GLN A 164 4.50 11.91 58.84
N GLU A 165 3.63 12.66 58.18
CA GLU A 165 2.96 13.84 58.76
C GLU A 165 2.09 13.47 59.97
N TYR A 166 1.36 12.35 59.87
CA TYR A 166 0.57 11.84 60.99
C TYR A 166 1.44 11.40 62.18
N ALA A 167 2.59 10.78 61.92
CA ALA A 167 3.53 10.40 62.97
C ALA A 167 4.14 11.64 63.66
N LEU A 168 4.48 12.68 62.89
CA LEU A 168 4.97 13.96 63.41
C LEU A 168 3.94 14.67 64.28
N SER A 169 2.68 14.77 63.82
CA SER A 169 1.61 15.40 64.59
C SER A 169 1.29 14.64 65.88
N LYS A 170 1.36 13.30 65.87
CA LYS A 170 1.25 12.51 67.10
C LYS A 170 2.38 12.79 68.08
N ALA A 171 3.62 12.86 67.62
CA ALA A 171 4.76 13.15 68.49
C ALA A 171 4.59 14.51 69.19
N GLN A 172 4.16 15.54 68.45
CA GLN A 172 3.88 16.87 69.00
C GLN A 172 2.76 16.84 70.05
N LEU A 173 1.68 16.09 69.81
CA LEU A 173 0.60 15.94 70.79
C LEU A 173 1.08 15.27 72.09
N PHE A 174 1.93 14.23 71.99
CA PHE A 174 2.51 13.59 73.18
C PHE A 174 3.43 14.54 73.94
N GLU A 175 4.25 15.34 73.25
CA GLU A 175 5.12 16.34 73.88
C GLU A 175 4.31 17.40 74.66
N VAL A 176 3.21 17.89 74.08
CA VAL A 176 2.29 18.81 74.77
C VAL A 176 1.65 18.14 75.98
N LEU A 177 1.23 16.87 75.85
CA LEU A 177 0.61 16.13 76.95
C LEU A 177 1.59 15.91 78.11
N ASP A 178 2.82 15.50 77.81
CA ASP A 178 3.90 15.31 78.78
C ASP A 178 4.19 16.63 79.50
N THR A 179 4.26 17.74 78.77
CA THR A 179 4.48 19.08 79.34
C THR A 179 3.35 19.45 80.30
N LEU A 180 2.08 19.29 79.88
CA LEU A 180 0.92 19.56 80.73
C LEU A 180 0.91 18.68 81.99
N GLN A 181 1.28 17.41 81.86
CA GLN A 181 1.35 16.49 82.99
C GLN A 181 2.45 16.89 83.97
N GLN A 182 3.59 17.36 83.47
CA GLN A 182 4.69 17.86 84.28
C GLN A 182 4.33 19.16 85.02
N GLU A 183 3.64 20.08 84.35
CA GLU A 183 3.10 21.31 84.96
C GLU A 183 2.03 21.02 86.02
N LEU A 184 1.14 20.06 85.76
CA LEU A 184 0.12 19.65 86.73
C LEU A 184 0.78 19.03 87.98
N ALA A 185 1.77 18.16 87.79
CA ALA A 185 2.53 17.58 88.90
C ALA A 185 3.30 18.64 89.71
N ALA A 186 3.87 19.65 89.04
CA ALA A 186 4.52 20.79 89.71
C ALA A 186 3.51 21.59 90.55
N CYS A 187 2.31 21.83 90.01
CA CYS A 187 1.23 22.50 90.75
C CYS A 187 0.75 21.68 91.95
N GLU A 188 0.63 20.35 91.82
CA GLU A 188 0.27 19.47 92.94
C GLU A 188 1.34 19.46 94.05
N LEU A 189 2.63 19.51 93.69
CA LEU A 189 3.73 19.62 94.66
C LEU A 189 3.71 20.95 95.42
N LEU A 190 3.39 22.06 94.75
CA LEU A 190 3.18 23.36 95.40
C LEU A 190 1.97 23.34 96.33
N HIS A 191 0.90 22.61 95.97
CA HIS A 191 -0.27 22.44 96.83
C HIS A 191 0.00 21.53 98.04
N LYS A 192 0.96 20.60 97.94
CA LYS A 192 1.41 19.71 99.02
C LYS A 192 2.53 20.28 99.86
N GLN A 193 3.06 21.45 99.54
CA GLN A 193 3.94 22.19 100.43
C GLN A 193 3.11 22.55 101.68
N PRO A 194 3.57 22.22 102.91
CA PRO A 194 2.82 22.59 104.09
C PRO A 194 2.75 24.12 104.13
N VAL A 195 1.53 24.65 104.17
CA VAL A 195 1.26 26.01 104.64
C VAL A 195 1.58 26.05 106.14
N GLU A 196 2.85 25.89 106.49
CA GLU A 196 3.37 26.35 107.76
C GLU A 196 3.97 27.72 107.50
N GLN A 197 3.26 28.75 107.99
CA GLN A 197 3.52 30.19 107.92
C GLN A 197 2.77 30.97 106.83
N ALA A 198 1.45 31.03 106.97
CA ALA A 198 0.72 32.27 106.72
C ALA A 198 -0.19 32.55 107.92
N GLN A 199 0.28 33.41 108.82
CA GLN A 199 -0.56 33.99 109.86
C GLN A 199 -1.58 34.92 109.20
N SER A 200 -2.84 34.76 109.62
CA SER A 200 -4.00 35.65 109.47
C SER A 200 -4.79 35.64 108.14
N PRO A 201 -6.13 35.56 108.20
CA PRO A 201 -7.01 35.89 107.09
C PRO A 201 -7.25 37.41 107.11
N GLN A 202 -6.56 38.17 106.27
CA GLN A 202 -7.03 39.51 105.92
C GLN A 202 -7.99 39.40 104.74
N SER A 203 -9.26 39.53 105.08
CA SER A 203 -10.41 39.65 104.19
C SER A 203 -10.15 40.70 103.10
N LEU A 204 -9.92 40.26 101.85
CA LEU A 204 -9.90 41.15 100.70
C LEU A 204 -11.28 41.15 100.05
N SER A 205 -12.05 42.17 100.42
CA SER A 205 -13.28 42.58 99.75
C SER A 205 -12.99 42.99 98.30
N ASN A 206 -13.58 42.30 97.32
CA ASN A 206 -13.71 42.82 95.96
C ASN A 206 -15.08 42.41 95.38
N PRO A 207 -16.03 43.34 95.22
CA PRO A 207 -17.23 43.11 94.44
C PRO A 207 -16.93 43.47 92.98
N LEU A 208 -16.68 42.48 92.14
CA LEU A 208 -16.65 42.70 90.69
C LEU A 208 -18.10 42.77 90.20
N VAL A 209 -18.55 44.01 90.01
CA VAL A 209 -19.82 44.36 89.36
C VAL A 209 -19.78 43.88 87.91
N ILE A 210 -20.70 42.98 87.55
CA ILE A 210 -21.00 42.66 86.15
C ILE A 210 -21.97 43.74 85.66
N SER A 211 -21.54 44.56 84.71
CA SER A 211 -22.45 45.41 83.94
C SER A 211 -22.90 44.65 82.70
N CYS A 212 -24.22 44.67 82.45
CA CYS A 212 -24.86 44.22 81.22
C CYS A 212 -24.41 45.02 80.00
#